data_AF-A0A5M5BW10-F1
#
_entry.id   AF-A0A5M5BW10-F1
#
_cell.length_a   1.000
_cell.length_b   1.000
_cell.length_c   1.000
_cell.angle_alpha   90.00
_cell.angle_beta   90.00
_cell.angle_gamma   90.00
#
_symmetry.space_group_name_H-M   'P 1'
#
loop_
_entity.id
_entity.type
_entity.pdbx_description
1 polymer ?
#
loop_
_entity_poly.entity_id
_entity_poly.type
_entity_poly.pdbx_seq_one_letter_code
_entity_poly.pdbx_strand_id
1 'polypeptide(L)'
;MQTIDKFNFAGKKAFVRVDFNVPLDENFNITDDTRMRAALPTLKKILADGGSIIIGSHLGRPKGVADKFSLKHIIKHLSELLGVEVQFANDCMGEEAAVKAAALQPGEVLLLENLRFYAEEEGKPRGLAEDATDEEKAAAKKAVKESQKEFTKKLASYADCYVNDAFGTAHRAHASTALIAKYFDVNNK
;
A
#
# COMPACT_ATOMS: atom_id res chain seq x y z
N MET A 1 -7.51 19.94 -2.99
CA MET A 1 -7.58 18.46 -3.07
C MET A 1 -8.32 18.14 -4.35
N GLN A 2 -7.69 17.46 -5.31
CA GLN A 2 -8.39 17.01 -6.50
C GLN A 2 -9.30 15.84 -6.12
N THR A 3 -10.49 15.77 -6.70
CA THR A 3 -11.40 14.64 -6.52
C THR A 3 -11.13 13.62 -7.61
N ILE A 4 -11.16 12.34 -7.27
CA ILE A 4 -10.84 11.27 -8.21
C ILE A 4 -11.72 11.32 -9.46
N ASP A 5 -12.97 11.77 -9.34
CA ASP A 5 -13.94 11.89 -10.44
C ASP A 5 -13.53 12.86 -11.55
N LYS A 6 -12.57 13.76 -11.29
CA LYS A 6 -12.10 14.77 -12.26
C LYS A 6 -10.77 14.42 -12.92
N PHE A 7 -10.11 13.36 -12.45
CA PHE A 7 -8.84 12.90 -13.00
C PHE A 7 -9.11 11.82 -14.07
N ASN A 8 -8.32 11.75 -15.13
CA ASN A 8 -8.42 10.67 -16.13
C ASN A 8 -7.25 9.70 -15.98
N PHE A 9 -7.55 8.42 -15.73
CA PHE A 9 -6.53 7.39 -15.56
C PHE A 9 -6.10 6.67 -16.85
N ALA A 10 -6.62 7.04 -18.02
CA ALA A 10 -6.28 6.39 -19.29
C ALA A 10 -4.76 6.28 -19.51
N GLY A 11 -4.25 5.05 -19.59
CA GLY A 11 -2.83 4.77 -19.79
C GLY A 11 -1.92 5.12 -18.61
N LYS A 12 -2.48 5.39 -17.43
CA LYS A 12 -1.73 5.70 -16.19
C LYS A 12 -1.70 4.50 -15.25
N LYS A 13 -0.56 4.32 -14.60
CA LYS A 13 -0.43 3.49 -13.39
C LYS A 13 -0.75 4.34 -12.17
N ALA A 14 -1.73 3.92 -11.39
CA ALA A 14 -2.12 4.57 -10.14
C ALA A 14 -1.64 3.74 -8.94
N PHE A 15 -0.85 4.35 -8.05
CA PHE A 15 -0.63 3.80 -6.72
C PHE A 15 -1.83 4.16 -5.84
N VAL A 16 -2.59 3.17 -5.39
CA VAL A 16 -3.79 3.37 -4.58
C VAL A 16 -3.54 2.82 -3.18
N ARG A 17 -3.53 3.73 -2.19
CA ARG A 17 -3.46 3.37 -0.78
C ARG A 17 -4.87 3.09 -0.27
N VAL A 18 -5.15 1.84 0.08
CA VAL A 18 -6.46 1.38 0.59
C VAL A 18 -6.35 0.75 1.97
N ASP A 19 -7.45 0.73 2.73
CA ASP A 19 -7.54 -0.01 4.00
C ASP A 19 -8.13 -1.41 3.80
N PHE A 20 -7.28 -2.41 3.58
CA PHE A 20 -7.65 -3.84 3.55
C PHE A 20 -7.22 -4.55 4.83
N ASN A 21 -7.16 -3.82 5.96
CA ASN A 21 -7.00 -4.44 7.27
C ASN A 21 -8.34 -5.06 7.69
N VAL A 22 -8.68 -6.20 7.10
CA VAL A 22 -9.90 -6.98 7.32
C VAL A 22 -9.67 -8.07 8.36
N PRO A 23 -10.70 -8.45 9.15
CA PRO A 23 -10.59 -9.57 10.07
C PRO A 23 -10.57 -10.91 9.32
N LEU A 24 -9.61 -11.77 9.67
CA LEU A 24 -9.47 -13.12 9.16
C LEU A 24 -9.76 -14.14 10.27
N ASP A 25 -10.39 -15.27 9.93
CA ASP A 25 -10.54 -16.42 10.83
C ASP A 25 -9.24 -17.27 10.91
N GLU A 26 -9.28 -18.37 11.65
CA GLU A 26 -8.13 -19.28 11.84
C GLU A 26 -7.66 -19.96 10.53
N ASN A 27 -8.53 -20.00 9.52
CA ASN A 27 -8.24 -20.56 8.19
C ASN A 27 -7.94 -19.48 7.15
N PHE A 28 -7.75 -18.23 7.59
CA PHE A 28 -7.52 -17.04 6.76
C PHE A 28 -8.71 -16.63 5.87
N ASN A 29 -9.93 -17.08 6.18
CA ASN A 29 -11.12 -16.58 5.49
C ASN A 29 -11.48 -15.18 6.00
N ILE A 30 -11.87 -14.30 5.09
CA ILE A 30 -12.37 -12.96 5.42
C ILE A 30 -13.73 -13.11 6.11
N THR A 31 -13.85 -12.57 7.32
CA THR A 31 -15.09 -12.61 8.10
C THR A 31 -15.94 -11.34 7.95
N ASP A 32 -15.32 -10.24 7.52
CA ASP A 32 -15.98 -8.98 7.18
C ASP A 32 -15.17 -8.26 6.09
N ASP A 33 -15.78 -8.07 4.91
CA ASP A 33 -15.16 -7.45 3.75
C ASP A 33 -15.58 -5.99 3.52
N THR A 34 -16.25 -5.36 4.49
CA THR A 34 -16.79 -3.99 4.38
C THR A 34 -15.73 -3.00 3.91
N ARG A 35 -14.50 -3.10 4.43
CA ARG A 35 -13.40 -2.22 4.05
C ARG A 35 -12.92 -2.44 2.62
N MET A 36 -12.94 -3.68 2.14
CA MET A 36 -12.61 -3.99 0.74
C MET A 36 -13.67 -3.42 -0.20
N ARG A 37 -14.96 -3.61 0.14
CA ARG A 37 -16.08 -3.05 -0.62
C ARG A 37 -16.06 -1.53 -0.69
N ALA A 38 -15.66 -0.87 0.41
CA ALA A 38 -15.55 0.58 0.47
C ALA A 38 -14.56 1.16 -0.54
N ALA A 39 -13.49 0.44 -0.89
CA ALA A 39 -12.50 0.89 -1.87
C ALA A 39 -12.89 0.59 -3.33
N LEU A 40 -13.89 -0.27 -3.57
CA LEU A 40 -14.27 -0.69 -4.93
C LEU A 40 -14.67 0.45 -5.86
N PRO A 41 -15.41 1.50 -5.43
CA PRO A 41 -15.72 2.62 -6.30
C PRO A 41 -14.46 3.28 -6.88
N THR A 42 -13.46 3.54 -6.04
CA THR A 42 -12.17 4.10 -6.44
C THR A 42 -11.43 3.20 -7.43
N LEU A 43 -11.31 1.91 -7.10
CA LEU A 43 -10.59 0.94 -7.92
C LEU A 43 -11.28 0.74 -9.28
N LYS A 44 -12.60 0.53 -9.29
CA LYS A 44 -13.37 0.34 -10.53
C LYS A 44 -13.34 1.58 -11.41
N LYS A 45 -13.32 2.78 -10.82
CA LYS A 45 -13.21 4.02 -11.57
C LYS A 45 -11.87 4.12 -12.31
N ILE A 46 -10.76 3.76 -11.69
CA ILE A 46 -9.44 3.74 -12.34
C ILE A 46 -9.41 2.76 -13.51
N LEU A 47 -9.97 1.56 -13.32
CA LEU A 47 -10.06 0.55 -14.38
C LEU A 47 -10.97 1.01 -15.53
N ALA A 48 -12.12 1.60 -15.22
CA ALA A 48 -13.07 2.09 -16.22
C ALA A 48 -12.50 3.21 -17.10
N ASP A 49 -11.64 4.06 -16.53
CA ASP A 49 -10.91 5.10 -17.27
C ASP A 49 -9.79 4.52 -18.18
N GLY A 50 -9.48 3.22 -18.08
CA GLY A 50 -8.37 2.59 -18.81
C GLY A 50 -7.01 2.75 -18.12
N GLY A 51 -7.00 2.94 -16.81
CA GLY A 51 -5.78 2.90 -15.99
C GLY A 51 -5.44 1.50 -15.50
N SER A 52 -4.29 1.39 -14.83
CA SER A 52 -3.89 0.20 -14.09
C SER A 52 -3.53 0.54 -12.65
N ILE A 53 -3.62 -0.45 -11.77
CA ILE A 53 -3.65 -0.21 -10.33
C ILE A 53 -2.52 -0.95 -9.63
N ILE A 54 -1.77 -0.23 -8.82
CA ILE A 54 -0.85 -0.80 -7.83
C ILE A 54 -1.43 -0.51 -6.45
N ILE A 55 -1.93 -1.55 -5.80
CA ILE A 55 -2.58 -1.46 -4.49
C ILE A 55 -1.52 -1.63 -3.40
N GLY A 56 -1.41 -0.63 -2.54
CA GLY A 56 -0.70 -0.75 -1.27
C GLY A 56 -1.70 -0.87 -0.12
N SER A 57 -1.68 -1.95 0.65
CA SER A 57 -2.47 -2.04 1.90
C SER A 57 -1.64 -2.47 3.13
N HIS A 58 -2.29 -2.66 4.26
CA HIS A 58 -1.67 -3.25 5.44
C HIS A 58 -2.65 -4.21 6.10
N LEU A 59 -2.12 -5.18 6.83
CA LEU A 59 -2.91 -6.11 7.64
C LEU A 59 -2.28 -6.22 9.04
N GLY A 60 -3.09 -5.94 10.06
CA GLY A 60 -2.67 -5.99 11.46
C GLY A 60 -1.51 -5.06 11.81
N ARG A 61 -0.72 -5.49 12.81
CA ARG A 61 0.46 -4.79 13.33
C ARG A 61 1.64 -5.79 13.46
N PRO A 62 2.19 -6.27 12.35
CA PRO A 62 3.32 -7.18 12.36
C PRO A 62 4.54 -6.58 13.06
N LYS A 63 5.27 -7.39 13.84
CA LYS A 63 6.62 -7.06 14.34
C LYS A 63 7.73 -7.45 13.33
N GLY A 64 7.35 -8.09 12.24
CA GLY A 64 8.20 -8.59 11.16
C GLY A 64 7.33 -9.36 10.16
N VAL A 65 7.94 -9.92 9.12
CA VAL A 65 7.23 -10.75 8.14
C VAL A 65 6.61 -11.95 8.84
N ALA A 66 5.30 -12.13 8.67
CA ALA A 66 4.57 -13.26 9.23
C ALA A 66 3.37 -13.61 8.35
N ASP A 67 3.19 -14.90 8.08
CA ASP A 67 2.17 -15.40 7.15
C ASP A 67 0.75 -14.95 7.51
N LYS A 68 0.42 -14.93 8.80
CA LYS A 68 -0.90 -14.47 9.29
C LYS A 68 -1.24 -13.01 8.98
N PHE A 69 -0.25 -12.22 8.59
CA PHE A 69 -0.40 -10.82 8.20
C PHE A 69 -0.13 -10.62 6.71
N SER A 70 0.05 -11.67 5.92
CA SER A 70 0.21 -11.55 4.48
C SER A 70 -1.10 -11.13 3.83
N LEU A 71 -1.01 -10.23 2.84
CA LEU A 71 -2.13 -9.85 2.00
C LEU A 71 -2.44 -10.90 0.92
N LYS A 72 -1.65 -11.97 0.81
CA LYS A 72 -1.95 -13.06 -0.13
C LYS A 72 -3.31 -13.71 0.14
N HIS A 73 -3.74 -13.71 1.40
CA HIS A 73 -4.98 -14.33 1.85
C HIS A 73 -6.23 -13.63 1.31
N ILE A 74 -6.12 -12.37 0.87
CA ILE A 74 -7.26 -11.61 0.35
C ILE A 74 -7.32 -11.57 -1.18
N ILE A 75 -6.32 -12.11 -1.90
CA ILE A 75 -6.21 -12.00 -3.37
C ILE A 75 -7.46 -12.54 -4.04
N LYS A 76 -7.85 -13.78 -3.70
CA LYS A 76 -8.98 -14.46 -4.33
C LYS A 76 -10.27 -13.63 -4.23
N HIS A 77 -10.59 -13.17 -3.01
CA HIS A 77 -11.78 -12.36 -2.76
C HIS A 77 -11.71 -11.00 -3.46
N LEU A 78 -10.52 -10.36 -3.48
CA LEU A 78 -10.34 -9.10 -4.17
C LEU A 78 -10.54 -9.22 -5.69
N SER A 79 -10.03 -10.29 -6.30
CA SER A 79 -10.26 -10.60 -7.72
C SER A 79 -11.74 -10.80 -8.03
N GLU A 80 -12.47 -11.53 -7.17
CA GLU A 80 -13.92 -11.74 -7.31
C GLU A 80 -14.69 -10.41 -7.24
N LEU A 81 -14.33 -9.52 -6.32
CA LEU A 81 -14.99 -8.21 -6.17
C LEU A 81 -14.72 -7.26 -7.35
N LEU A 82 -13.51 -7.29 -7.90
CA LEU A 82 -13.09 -6.45 -9.01
C LEU A 82 -13.54 -7.01 -10.37
N GLY A 83 -13.71 -8.32 -10.50
CA GLY A 83 -14.00 -8.99 -11.76
C GLY A 83 -12.79 -9.10 -12.69
N VAL A 84 -11.58 -8.89 -12.17
CA VAL A 84 -10.30 -9.02 -12.88
C VAL A 84 -9.31 -9.79 -12.01
N GLU A 85 -8.34 -10.45 -12.64
CA GLU A 85 -7.25 -11.08 -11.93
C GLU A 85 -6.42 -10.02 -11.17
N VAL A 86 -6.08 -10.34 -9.92
CA VAL A 86 -5.20 -9.50 -9.11
C VAL A 86 -3.86 -10.21 -9.01
N GLN A 87 -2.85 -9.65 -9.68
CA GLN A 87 -1.48 -10.09 -9.53
C GLN A 87 -1.00 -9.76 -8.11
N PHE A 88 -0.10 -10.56 -7.57
CA PHE A 88 0.45 -10.34 -6.24
C PHE A 88 1.97 -10.31 -6.28
N ALA A 89 2.58 -9.33 -5.62
CA ALA A 89 4.00 -9.34 -5.33
C ALA A 89 4.20 -9.79 -3.87
N ASN A 90 5.04 -10.81 -3.67
CA ASN A 90 5.40 -11.35 -2.35
C ASN A 90 6.19 -10.37 -1.46
N ASP A 91 6.52 -9.21 -1.99
CA ASP A 91 7.13 -8.08 -1.32
C ASP A 91 6.61 -6.76 -1.91
N CYS A 92 6.87 -5.63 -1.25
CA CYS A 92 6.58 -4.29 -1.76
C CYS A 92 7.83 -3.52 -2.21
N MET A 93 9.04 -3.98 -1.87
CA MET A 93 10.30 -3.25 -2.11
C MET A 93 11.28 -3.97 -3.05
N GLY A 94 11.15 -5.29 -3.14
CA GLY A 94 12.03 -6.18 -3.88
C GLY A 94 11.89 -6.07 -5.39
N GLU A 95 12.78 -6.79 -6.07
CA GLU A 95 12.86 -6.79 -7.55
C GLU A 95 11.55 -7.26 -8.18
N GLU A 96 10.92 -8.30 -7.63
CA GLU A 96 9.64 -8.82 -8.14
C GLU A 96 8.54 -7.74 -8.17
N ALA A 97 8.44 -6.93 -7.11
CA ALA A 97 7.47 -5.84 -7.04
C ALA A 97 7.74 -4.80 -8.13
N ALA A 98 9.00 -4.43 -8.32
CA ALA A 98 9.40 -3.48 -9.36
C ALA A 98 9.14 -4.00 -10.77
N VAL A 99 9.45 -5.28 -11.03
CA VAL A 99 9.23 -5.92 -12.34
C VAL A 99 7.74 -6.00 -12.65
N LYS A 100 6.92 -6.48 -11.71
CA LYS A 100 5.45 -6.57 -11.88
C LYS A 100 4.82 -5.19 -12.07
N ALA A 101 5.23 -4.19 -11.28
CA ALA A 101 4.74 -2.83 -11.43
C ALA A 101 5.17 -2.19 -12.77
N ALA A 102 6.37 -2.49 -13.26
CA ALA A 102 6.83 -2.01 -14.55
C ALA A 102 6.04 -2.64 -15.71
N ALA A 103 5.79 -3.95 -15.63
CA ALA A 103 5.09 -4.72 -16.66
C ALA A 103 3.57 -4.56 -16.68
N LEU A 104 2.98 -3.93 -15.67
CA LEU A 104 1.54 -3.80 -15.49
C LEU A 104 0.88 -3.06 -16.67
N GLN A 105 -0.05 -3.74 -17.35
CA GLN A 105 -0.79 -3.23 -18.50
C GLN A 105 -2.08 -2.51 -18.08
N PRO A 106 -2.65 -1.62 -18.92
CA PRO A 106 -3.97 -1.02 -18.68
C PRO A 106 -5.04 -2.07 -18.35
N GLY A 107 -5.84 -1.81 -17.33
CA GLY A 107 -6.86 -2.75 -16.83
C GLY A 107 -6.34 -3.80 -15.85
N GLU A 108 -5.02 -3.93 -15.65
CA GLU A 108 -4.45 -4.88 -14.69
C GLU A 108 -4.31 -4.29 -13.28
N VAL A 109 -4.30 -5.19 -12.31
CA VAL A 109 -4.20 -4.87 -10.88
C VAL A 109 -3.08 -5.66 -10.25
N LEU A 110 -2.19 -4.96 -9.54
CA LEU A 110 -1.13 -5.52 -8.71
C LEU A 110 -1.39 -5.19 -7.24
N LEU A 111 -1.47 -6.20 -6.39
CA LEU A 111 -1.44 -6.07 -4.94
C LEU A 111 0.00 -6.28 -4.43
N LEU A 112 0.55 -5.26 -3.77
CA LEU A 112 1.81 -5.41 -3.05
C LEU A 112 1.57 -6.12 -1.71
N GLU A 113 2.60 -6.82 -1.23
CA GLU A 113 2.57 -7.37 0.13
C GLU A 113 2.43 -6.27 1.20
N ASN A 114 2.03 -6.68 2.40
CA ASN A 114 1.75 -5.84 3.56
C ASN A 114 2.86 -4.82 3.81
N LEU A 115 2.55 -3.53 3.59
CA LEU A 115 3.52 -2.45 3.75
C LEU A 115 4.08 -2.37 5.18
N ARG A 116 3.33 -2.84 6.19
CA ARG A 116 3.81 -2.88 7.58
C ARG A 116 4.82 -4.00 7.83
N PHE A 117 5.20 -4.82 6.86
CA PHE A 117 6.40 -5.65 7.01
C PHE A 117 7.68 -4.80 7.11
N TYR A 118 7.66 -3.57 6.58
CA TYR A 118 8.73 -2.60 6.70
C TYR A 118 8.48 -1.62 7.85
N ALA A 119 9.49 -1.35 8.66
CA ALA A 119 9.44 -0.37 9.75
C ALA A 119 9.26 1.06 9.19
N GLU A 120 9.77 1.27 7.98
CA GLU A 120 9.70 2.47 7.16
C GLU A 120 8.27 2.92 6.87
N GLU A 121 7.31 2.00 6.76
CA GLU A 121 5.91 2.37 6.57
C GLU A 121 5.39 3.20 7.76
N GLU A 122 5.66 2.76 8.99
CA GLU A 122 5.24 3.46 10.20
C GLU A 122 6.23 4.56 10.63
N GLY A 123 7.46 4.51 10.11
CA GLY A 123 8.55 5.41 10.49
C GLY A 123 8.96 5.24 11.96
N LYS A 124 8.84 4.02 12.48
CA LYS A 124 9.14 3.67 13.88
C LYS A 124 10.15 2.53 13.94
N PRO A 125 11.23 2.65 14.73
CA PRO A 125 12.19 1.57 14.89
C PRO A 125 11.55 0.34 15.55
N ARG A 126 12.06 -0.83 15.17
CA ARG A 126 11.66 -2.14 15.69
C ARG A 126 12.85 -2.79 16.39
N GLY A 127 12.57 -3.67 17.35
CA GLY A 127 13.62 -4.47 18.01
C GLY A 127 14.52 -3.69 18.96
N LEU A 128 14.12 -2.50 19.41
CA LEU A 128 14.82 -1.82 20.50
C LEU A 128 14.65 -2.60 21.80
N ALA A 129 15.73 -2.72 22.57
CA ALA A 129 15.70 -3.27 23.92
C ALA A 129 14.80 -2.41 24.83
N GLU A 130 14.19 -3.03 25.84
CA GLU A 130 13.28 -2.31 26.76
C GLU A 130 14.02 -1.23 27.56
N ASP A 131 15.28 -1.48 27.87
CA ASP A 131 16.21 -0.61 28.59
C ASP A 131 17.05 0.30 27.68
N ALA A 132 16.76 0.34 26.37
CA ALA A 132 17.47 1.23 25.44
C ALA A 132 17.40 2.69 25.89
N THR A 133 18.53 3.39 25.82
CA THR A 133 18.63 4.79 26.25
C THR A 133 17.85 5.71 25.33
N ASP A 134 17.59 6.94 25.78
CA ASP A 134 16.91 7.94 24.96
C ASP A 134 17.76 8.32 23.73
N GLU A 135 19.09 8.31 23.85
CA GLU A 135 20.01 8.53 22.74
C GLU A 135 19.92 7.41 21.71
N GLU A 136 19.86 6.15 22.13
CA GLU A 136 19.72 5.00 21.25
C GLU A 136 18.37 5.01 20.52
N LYS A 137 17.29 5.30 21.26
CA LYS A 137 15.94 5.48 20.70
C LYS A 137 15.91 6.60 19.67
N ALA A 138 16.54 7.74 19.97
CA ALA A 138 16.62 8.87 19.06
C ALA A 138 17.43 8.55 17.80
N ALA A 139 18.58 7.88 17.94
CA ALA A 139 19.42 7.46 16.83
C ALA A 139 18.68 6.47 15.91
N ALA A 140 18.03 5.45 16.47
CA ALA A 140 17.25 4.48 15.72
C ALA A 140 16.07 5.12 15.00
N LYS A 141 15.35 6.05 15.66
CA LYS A 141 14.26 6.82 15.04
C LYS A 141 14.78 7.68 13.88
N LYS A 142 15.94 8.33 14.03
CA LYS A 142 16.56 9.11 12.96
C LYS A 142 16.93 8.23 11.77
N ALA A 143 17.54 7.07 12.01
CA ALA A 143 17.90 6.12 10.96
C ALA A 143 16.65 5.66 10.17
N VAL A 144 15.59 5.25 10.86
CA VAL A 144 14.32 4.83 10.23
C VAL A 144 13.65 5.98 9.47
N LYS A 145 13.78 7.21 9.95
CA LYS A 145 13.24 8.37 9.21
C LYS A 145 14.00 8.65 7.92
N GLU A 146 15.29 8.33 7.86
CA GLU A 146 16.06 8.42 6.62
C GLU A 146 15.68 7.29 5.66
N SER A 147 15.67 6.04 6.12
CA SER A 147 15.26 4.90 5.26
C SER A 147 13.80 4.99 4.82
N GLN A 148 12.92 5.61 5.63
CA GLN A 148 11.53 5.89 5.27
C GLN A 148 11.42 6.75 4.01
N LYS A 149 12.35 7.68 3.77
CA LYS A 149 12.33 8.49 2.54
C LYS A 149 12.59 7.64 1.30
N GLU A 150 13.60 6.77 1.36
CA GLU A 150 13.92 5.86 0.25
C GLU A 150 12.82 4.84 0.01
N PHE A 151 12.23 4.29 1.09
CA PHE A 151 11.05 3.43 1.01
C PHE A 151 9.88 4.14 0.32
N THR A 152 9.58 5.36 0.74
CA THR A 152 8.49 6.16 0.16
C THR A 152 8.75 6.47 -1.32
N LYS A 153 9.98 6.87 -1.66
CA LYS A 153 10.40 7.17 -3.03
C LYS A 153 10.30 5.95 -3.93
N LYS A 154 10.68 4.76 -3.43
CA LYS A 154 10.55 3.51 -4.18
C LYS A 154 9.10 3.16 -4.46
N LEU A 155 8.21 3.23 -3.46
CA LEU A 155 6.77 3.01 -3.68
C LEU A 155 6.20 3.98 -4.71
N ALA A 156 6.57 5.27 -4.61
CA ALA A 156 6.14 6.28 -5.56
C ALA A 156 6.64 6.00 -6.99
N SER A 157 7.86 5.46 -7.13
CA SER A 157 8.47 5.18 -8.45
C SER A 157 7.72 4.13 -9.28
N TYR A 158 6.79 3.37 -8.68
CA TYR A 158 6.03 2.36 -9.39
C TYR A 158 4.86 2.91 -10.21
N ALA A 159 4.44 4.15 -9.95
CA ALA A 159 3.21 4.70 -10.51
C ALA A 159 3.40 6.11 -11.08
N ASP A 160 2.46 6.52 -11.92
CA ASP A 160 2.41 7.87 -12.50
C ASP A 160 1.60 8.83 -11.63
N CYS A 161 0.66 8.30 -10.85
CA CYS A 161 -0.24 9.07 -9.99
C CYS A 161 -0.53 8.33 -8.68
N TYR A 162 -1.02 9.09 -7.69
CA TYR A 162 -1.32 8.60 -6.35
C TYR A 162 -2.76 8.89 -5.95
N VAL A 163 -3.40 7.90 -5.33
CA VAL A 163 -4.74 8.02 -4.76
C VAL A 163 -4.70 7.50 -3.32
N ASN A 164 -5.17 8.32 -2.37
CA ASN A 164 -5.34 7.90 -0.98
C ASN A 164 -6.82 7.62 -0.69
N ASP A 165 -7.16 6.35 -0.55
CA ASP A 165 -8.50 5.87 -0.17
C ASP A 165 -8.47 5.10 1.17
N ALA A 166 -7.51 5.46 2.03
CA ALA A 166 -7.29 4.83 3.34
C ALA A 166 -7.50 5.84 4.49
N PHE A 167 -8.66 6.49 4.53
CA PHE A 167 -8.96 7.57 5.48
C PHE A 167 -8.68 7.19 6.94
N GLY A 168 -8.96 5.94 7.34
CA GLY A 168 -8.69 5.42 8.67
C GLY A 168 -7.21 5.48 9.09
N THR A 169 -6.28 5.66 8.14
CA THR A 169 -4.84 5.81 8.41
C THR A 169 -4.27 7.17 7.99
N ALA A 170 -5.08 8.05 7.40
CA ALA A 170 -4.64 9.36 6.90
C ALA A 170 -4.15 10.31 8.00
N HIS A 171 -4.61 10.11 9.25
CA HIS A 171 -4.13 10.86 10.42
C HIS A 171 -2.70 10.51 10.85
N ARG A 172 -2.09 9.47 10.26
CA ARG A 172 -0.74 9.02 10.60
C ARG A 172 0.25 9.47 9.54
N ALA A 173 1.42 9.92 10.00
CA ALA A 173 2.55 10.27 9.13
C ALA A 173 3.29 9.02 8.61
N HIS A 174 2.55 8.07 8.04
CA HIS A 174 3.11 6.88 7.40
C HIS A 174 3.61 7.19 6.00
N ALA A 175 4.53 6.36 5.51
CA ALA A 175 5.12 6.50 4.18
C ALA A 175 4.04 6.54 3.09
N SER A 176 3.23 5.48 3.03
CA SER A 176 2.24 5.26 1.96
C SER A 176 0.98 6.12 2.03
N THR A 177 0.76 6.88 3.11
CA THR A 177 -0.44 7.73 3.25
C THR A 177 -0.10 9.22 3.18
N ALA A 178 0.91 9.67 3.94
CA ALA A 178 1.19 11.08 4.16
C ALA A 178 2.43 11.58 3.42
N LEU A 179 3.44 10.72 3.23
CA LEU A 179 4.72 11.13 2.64
C LEU A 179 4.76 10.93 1.13
N ILE A 180 4.15 9.85 0.64
CA ILE A 180 4.23 9.42 -0.76
C ILE A 180 3.73 10.48 -1.74
N ALA A 181 2.69 11.25 -1.38
CA ALA A 181 2.14 12.33 -2.18
C ALA A 181 3.16 13.45 -2.51
N LYS A 182 4.28 13.55 -1.77
CA LYS A 182 5.34 14.52 -2.07
C LYS A 182 6.13 14.19 -3.33
N TYR A 183 6.08 12.93 -3.77
CA TYR A 183 6.83 12.43 -4.93
C TYR A 183 6.02 12.46 -6.23
N PHE A 184 4.77 12.94 -6.17
CA PHE A 184 3.92 13.13 -7.34
C PHE A 184 3.67 14.61 -7.60
N ASP A 185 3.55 14.95 -8.88
CA ASP A 185 3.13 16.28 -9.32
C ASP A 185 1.77 16.65 -8.74
N VAL A 186 1.52 17.95 -8.56
CA VAL A 186 0.24 18.45 -8.01
C VAL A 186 -0.97 18.02 -8.83
N ASN A 187 -0.78 17.79 -10.14
CA ASN A 187 -1.85 17.32 -11.01
C ASN A 187 -2.06 15.80 -10.98
N ASN A 188 -1.18 15.05 -10.32
CA ASN A 188 -1.17 13.58 -10.29
C ASN A 188 -1.35 13.03 -8.85
N LYS A 189 -1.92 13.82 -7.92
CA LYS A 189 -2.13 13.45 -6.51
C LYS A 189 -3.36 14.07 -5.86
#